data_AF-A0A1F8WIR5-F1
#
_entry.id   AF-A0A1F8WIR5-F1
#
_cell.length_a   1.000
_cell.length_b   1.000
_cell.length_c   1.000
_cell.angle_alpha   90.00
_cell.angle_beta   90.00
_cell.angle_gamma   90.00
#
_symmetry.space_group_name_H-M   'P 1'
#
loop_
_entity.id
_entity.type
_entity.pdbx_description
1 polymer ?
#
loop_
_entity_poly.entity_id
_entity_poly.type
_entity_poly.pdbx_seq_one_letter_code
_entity_poly.pdbx_strand_id
1 'polypeptide(L)'
;MKKIPDPSKMKRIKGPVLSKEELARAKIRITTNLDKDVLEALRDMALQSGNKYQTILNQALRAYLLQEKNGILERITRLEKAVFKS
;
A
#
# COMPACT_ATOMS: atom_id res chain seq x y z
N MET A 1 -30.88 19.18 20.66
CA MET A 1 -29.65 18.59 20.08
C MET A 1 -29.93 17.13 19.75
N LYS A 2 -29.74 16.68 18.50
CA LYS A 2 -29.97 15.26 18.13
C LYS A 2 -28.87 14.40 18.77
N LYS A 3 -29.24 13.38 19.54
CA LYS A 3 -28.29 12.46 20.18
C LYS A 3 -27.51 11.69 19.11
N ILE A 4 -26.19 11.66 19.24
CA ILE A 4 -25.31 10.87 18.37
C ILE A 4 -25.61 9.38 18.61
N PRO A 5 -25.85 8.57 17.56
CA PRO A 5 -26.14 7.15 17.73
C PRO A 5 -24.95 6.39 18.32
N ASP A 6 -25.26 5.34 19.09
CA ASP A 6 -24.27 4.46 19.70
C ASP A 6 -23.35 3.83 18.61
N PRO A 7 -22.01 3.97 18.71
CA PRO A 7 -21.07 3.49 17.70
C PRO A 7 -21.15 1.98 17.47
N SER A 8 -21.62 1.18 18.44
CA SER A 8 -21.81 -0.27 18.26
C SER A 8 -22.98 -0.61 17.32
N LYS A 9 -23.92 0.34 17.14
CA LYS A 9 -25.08 0.19 16.24
C LYS A 9 -24.84 0.80 14.87
N MET A 10 -23.69 1.44 14.65
CA MET A 10 -23.32 1.97 13.34
C MET A 10 -22.78 0.86 12.44
N LYS A 11 -23.34 0.76 11.23
CA LYS A 11 -22.84 -0.15 10.19
C LYS A 11 -21.40 0.26 9.84
N ARG A 12 -20.41 -0.56 10.20
CA ARG A 12 -19.02 -0.35 9.77
C ARG A 12 -18.97 -0.43 8.24
N ILE A 13 -18.86 0.72 7.59
CA ILE A 13 -18.53 0.78 6.18
C ILE A 13 -17.05 0.43 6.09
N LYS A 14 -16.73 -0.82 5.72
CA LYS A 14 -15.36 -1.15 5.32
C LYS A 14 -15.05 -0.30 4.10
N GLY A 15 -13.99 0.51 4.17
CA GLY A 15 -13.48 1.23 2.99
C GLY A 15 -13.21 0.26 1.84
N PRO A 16 -13.04 0.75 0.60
CA PRO A 16 -12.88 -0.11 -0.57
C PRO A 16 -11.72 -1.08 -0.36
N VAL A 17 -12.05 -2.33 -0.08
CA VAL A 17 -11.08 -3.43 -0.03
C VAL A 17 -11.00 -3.94 -1.47
N LEU A 18 -9.85 -3.74 -2.11
CA LEU A 18 -9.59 -4.30 -3.44
C LEU A 18 -9.99 -5.78 -3.45
N SER A 19 -10.75 -6.19 -4.46
CA SER A 19 -11.08 -7.58 -4.67
C SER A 19 -9.79 -8.40 -4.82
N LYS A 20 -9.87 -9.71 -4.60
CA LYS A 20 -8.70 -10.59 -4.76
C LYS A 20 -8.16 -10.53 -6.19
N GLU A 21 -9.05 -10.38 -7.17
CA GLU A 21 -8.74 -10.23 -8.59
C GLU A 21 -8.08 -8.87 -8.90
N GLU A 22 -8.52 -7.79 -8.26
CA GLU A 22 -7.89 -6.48 -8.39
C GLU A 22 -6.49 -6.46 -7.74
N LEU A 23 -6.34 -7.10 -6.59
CA LEU A 23 -5.06 -7.21 -5.90
C LEU A 23 -4.04 -8.04 -6.69
N ALA A 24 -4.51 -9.09 -7.38
CA ALA A 24 -3.67 -9.89 -8.28
C ALA A 24 -3.21 -9.07 -9.49
N ARG A 25 -4.09 -8.25 -10.08
CA ARG A 25 -3.74 -7.35 -11.20
C ARG A 25 -2.79 -6.23 -10.79
N ALA A 26 -2.81 -5.79 -9.54
CA ALA A 26 -1.95 -4.72 -9.04
C ALA A 26 -0.49 -5.14 -8.78
N LYS A 27 -0.19 -6.44 -8.73
CA LYS A 27 1.15 -6.96 -8.42
C LYS A 27 1.77 -7.62 -9.65
N ILE A 28 2.98 -7.17 -10.00
CA ILE A 28 3.76 -7.77 -11.08
C ILE A 28 4.88 -8.60 -10.45
N ARG A 29 5.01 -9.87 -10.87
CA ARG A 29 6.14 -10.72 -10.47
C ARG A 29 7.33 -10.40 -11.36
N ILE A 30 8.45 -10.04 -10.74
CA ILE A 30 9.71 -9.78 -11.42
C ILE A 30 10.81 -10.64 -10.80
N THR A 31 11.87 -10.89 -11.57
CA THR A 31 13.13 -11.42 -11.06
C THR A 31 14.12 -10.26 -11.00
N THR A 32 14.81 -10.10 -9.86
CA THR A 32 15.78 -9.04 -9.64
C THR A 32 16.94 -9.56 -8.82
N ASN A 33 18.14 -9.06 -9.06
CA ASN A 33 19.30 -9.32 -8.21
C ASN A 33 19.34 -8.22 -7.14
N LEU A 34 19.40 -8.61 -5.87
CA LEU A 34 19.60 -7.72 -4.75
C LEU A 34 20.90 -8.11 -4.06
N ASP A 35 21.63 -7.10 -3.58
CA ASP A 35 22.81 -7.35 -2.75
C ASP A 35 22.42 -8.11 -1.49
N LYS A 36 23.33 -8.99 -1.04
CA LYS A 36 23.06 -9.93 0.05
C LYS A 36 22.73 -9.20 1.35
N ASP A 37 23.52 -8.20 1.69
CA ASP A 37 23.36 -7.35 2.87
C ASP A 37 22.03 -6.59 2.86
N VAL A 38 21.61 -6.08 1.70
CA VAL A 38 20.31 -5.42 1.54
C VAL A 38 19.16 -6.40 1.80
N LEU A 39 19.24 -7.63 1.27
CA LEU A 39 18.22 -8.66 1.51
C LEU A 39 18.15 -9.06 2.99
N GLU A 40 19.28 -9.21 3.66
CA GLU A 40 19.34 -9.53 5.09
C GLU A 40 18.73 -8.41 5.93
N ALA A 41 19.08 -7.15 5.67
CA ALA A 41 18.48 -6.01 6.37
C ALA A 41 16.95 -5.95 6.20
N LEU A 42 16.44 -6.26 5.00
CA LEU A 42 14.99 -6.34 4.75
C LEU A 42 14.32 -7.49 5.50
N ARG A 43 15.02 -8.60 5.74
CA ARG A 43 14.50 -9.72 6.54
C ARG A 43 14.43 -9.36 8.02
N ASP A 44 15.44 -8.69 8.55
CA ASP A 44 15.46 -8.27 9.95
C ASP A 44 14.34 -7.26 10.24
N MET A 45 14.15 -6.27 9.35
CA MET A 45 13.03 -5.33 9.43
C MET A 45 11.66 -6.02 9.35
N ALA A 46 11.56 -7.08 8.55
CA ALA A 46 10.34 -7.85 8.41
C ALA A 46 10.01 -8.66 9.67
N LEU A 47 11.03 -9.27 10.31
CA LEU A 47 10.89 -9.99 11.57
C LEU A 47 10.39 -9.06 12.69
N GLN A 48 10.98 -7.87 12.82
CA GLN A 48 10.59 -6.89 13.85
C GLN A 48 9.16 -6.36 13.66
N SER A 49 8.71 -6.22 12.40
CA SER A 49 7.39 -5.68 12.07
C SER A 49 6.29 -6.73 11.91
N GLY A 50 6.61 -8.03 12.03
CA GLY A 50 5.67 -9.13 11.77
C GLY A 50 5.19 -9.21 10.32
N ASN A 51 5.94 -8.64 9.37
CA ASN A 51 5.60 -8.60 7.96
C ASN A 51 6.51 -9.51 7.12
N LYS A 52 6.26 -9.59 5.81
CA LYS A 52 7.16 -10.25 4.85
C LYS A 52 8.17 -9.23 4.32
N TYR A 53 9.41 -9.66 4.05
CA TYR A 53 10.45 -8.79 3.47
C TYR A 53 9.99 -8.13 2.15
N GLN A 54 9.18 -8.83 1.34
CA GLN A 54 8.62 -8.29 0.10
C GLN A 54 7.68 -7.10 0.35
N THR A 55 6.99 -7.07 1.49
CA THR A 55 6.15 -5.93 1.89
C THR A 55 7.01 -4.73 2.22
N ILE A 56 8.07 -4.93 3.01
CA ILE A 56 9.02 -3.88 3.39
C ILE A 56 9.72 -3.31 2.15
N LEU A 57 10.20 -4.17 1.25
CA LEU A 57 10.79 -3.77 -0.02
C LEU A 57 9.84 -2.88 -0.83
N ASN A 58 8.58 -3.29 -0.99
CA ASN A 58 7.59 -2.50 -1.72
C ASN A 58 7.26 -1.16 -1.04
N GLN A 59 7.28 -1.10 0.29
CA GLN A 59 7.08 0.15 1.04
C GLN A 59 8.26 1.10 0.83
N ALA A 60 9.49 0.61 0.92
CA ALA A 60 10.70 1.39 0.68
C ALA A 60 10.72 1.96 -0.75
N LEU A 61 10.43 1.13 -1.76
CA LEU A 61 10.35 1.58 -3.15
C LEU A 61 9.26 2.65 -3.36
N ARG A 62 8.10 2.50 -2.71
CA ARG A 62 7.04 3.52 -2.76
C ARG A 62 7.47 4.82 -2.10
N ALA A 63 8.11 4.74 -0.93
CA ALA A 63 8.59 5.91 -0.21
C ALA A 63 9.63 6.67 -1.04
N TYR A 64 10.58 5.96 -1.63
CA TYR A 64 11.59 6.52 -2.53
C TYR A 64 10.93 7.27 -3.69
N LEU A 65 10.01 6.61 -4.42
CA LEU A 65 9.30 7.24 -5.54
C LEU A 65 8.44 8.44 -5.12
N LEU A 66 7.88 8.43 -3.91
CA LEU A 66 7.11 9.55 -3.37
C LEU A 66 8.01 10.74 -3.03
N GLN A 67 9.19 10.50 -2.49
CA GLN A 67 10.17 11.53 -2.15
C GLN A 67 10.81 12.16 -3.39
N GLU A 68 11.13 11.38 -4.42
CA GLU A 68 11.81 11.87 -5.62
C GLU A 68 10.93 12.77 -6.51
N LYS A 69 9.60 12.57 -6.51
CA LYS A 69 8.71 13.09 -7.57
C LYS A 69 7.70 14.17 -7.17
N ASN A 70 7.88 14.92 -6.08
CA ASN A 70 6.76 15.69 -5.49
C ASN A 70 5.50 14.78 -5.32
N GLY A 71 5.75 13.52 -4.94
CA GLY A 71 5.02 12.37 -5.47
C GLY A 71 3.60 12.18 -4.96
N ILE A 72 3.14 13.00 -4.02
CA ILE A 72 1.74 12.97 -3.56
C ILE A 72 0.81 13.46 -4.67
N LEU A 73 1.15 14.57 -5.33
CA LEU A 73 0.31 15.17 -6.37
C LEU A 73 0.21 14.25 -7.60
N GLU A 74 1.33 13.74 -8.12
CA GLU A 74 1.29 12.79 -9.25
C GLU A 74 0.58 11.47 -8.89
N ARG A 75 0.75 10.98 -7.65
CA ARG A 75 0.05 9.77 -7.17
C ARG A 75 -1.45 10.01 -7.11
N ILE A 76 -1.89 11.16 -6.59
CA ILE A 76 -3.30 11.57 -6.56
C ILE A 76 -3.84 11.66 -7.98
N THR A 77 -3.17 12.38 -8.89
CA THR A 77 -3.60 12.51 -10.29
C THR A 77 -3.71 11.15 -10.99
N ARG A 78 -2.80 10.21 -10.71
CA ARG A 78 -2.87 8.84 -11.26
C ARG A 78 -4.06 8.06 -10.71
N LEU A 79 -4.32 8.19 -9.41
CA LEU A 79 -5.46 7.52 -8.76
C LEU A 79 -6.79 8.13 -9.22
N GLU A 80 -6.88 9.45 -9.34
CA GLU A 80 -8.05 10.15 -9.87
C GLU A 80 -8.34 9.72 -11.31
N LYS A 81 -7.34 9.66 -12.19
CA LYS A 81 -7.52 9.13 -13.56
C LYS A 81 -7.96 7.67 -13.60
N ALA A 82 -7.58 6.86 -12.61
CA ALA A 82 -7.97 5.46 -12.53
C ALA A 82 -9.39 5.28 -11.96
N VAL A 83 -9.86 6.20 -11.12
CA VAL A 83 -11.18 6.14 -10.46
C VAL A 83 -12.26 6.88 -11.25
N PHE A 84 -11.92 7.99 -11.91
CA PHE A 84 -12.85 8.86 -12.63
C PHE A 84 -12.84 8.67 -14.15
N LYS A 85 -12.24 7.59 -14.66
CA LYS A 85 -12.45 7.17 -16.05
C LYS A 85 -13.84 6.51 -16.17
N SER A 86 -14.86 7.36 -16.26
CA SER A 86 -16.22 7.07 -16.71
C SER A 86 -16.61 8.16 -17.70
#